data_AF-A0A7V1HE07-F1
#
_entry.id   AF-A0A7V1HE07-F1
#
_cell.length_a   1.000
_cell.length_b   1.000
_cell.length_c   1.000
_cell.angle_alpha   90.00
_cell.angle_beta   90.00
_cell.angle_gamma   90.00
#
_symmetry.space_group_name_H-M   'P 1'
#
loop_
_entity.id
_entity.type
_entity.pdbx_description
1 polymer ?
#
loop_
_entity_poly.entity_id
_entity_poly.type
_entity_poly.pdbx_seq_one_letter_code
_entity_poly.pdbx_strand_id
1 'polypeptide(L)'
;MSTKTGFLLLNKPPHITSFACINHIKKIIQEKIKIGHAGTLDPFATGLLIIAIGRQATRNIRYLSTLDKEYIAKAKLGELRNTFDCTGSVTQTMQTTGITEKNLRQAIYSLGSSYKQVPPIYSALKHQGTPLYKL
;
A
#
# COMPACT_ATOMS: atom_id res chain seq x y z
N MET A 1 -20.03 6.07 -28.81
CA MET A 1 -19.33 6.92 -27.83
C MET A 1 -17.90 6.40 -27.67
N SER A 2 -16.88 7.22 -27.93
CA SER A 2 -15.48 6.83 -27.71
C SER A 2 -15.27 6.54 -26.23
N THR A 3 -14.90 5.31 -25.88
CA THR A 3 -14.62 4.92 -24.50
C THR A 3 -13.35 5.63 -24.04
N LYS A 4 -13.52 6.70 -23.24
CA LYS A 4 -12.39 7.43 -22.64
C LYS A 4 -11.49 6.45 -21.90
N THR A 5 -10.25 6.37 -22.35
CA THR A 5 -9.19 5.55 -21.76
C THR A 5 -8.12 6.49 -21.22
N GLY A 6 -7.61 6.21 -20.03
CA GLY A 6 -6.52 6.99 -19.46
C GLY A 6 -6.13 6.55 -18.07
N PHE A 7 -5.30 7.38 -17.43
CA PHE A 7 -4.89 7.24 -16.04
C PHE A 7 -5.46 8.39 -15.22
N LEU A 8 -5.95 8.07 -14.03
CA LEU A 8 -6.33 9.05 -13.02
C LEU A 8 -5.36 8.91 -11.85
N LEU A 9 -4.61 9.98 -11.57
CA LEU A 9 -3.71 10.07 -10.43
C LEU A 9 -4.50 10.54 -9.22
N LEU A 10 -4.98 9.58 -8.43
CA LEU A 10 -5.80 9.87 -7.26
C LEU A 10 -4.91 10.08 -6.04
N ASN A 11 -5.14 11.15 -5.28
CA ASN A 11 -4.66 11.22 -3.90
C ASN A 11 -5.65 10.44 -3.02
N LYS A 12 -5.32 9.20 -2.65
CA LYS A 12 -6.18 8.33 -1.84
C LYS A 12 -6.39 8.96 -0.47
N PRO A 13 -7.64 9.23 -0.03
CA PRO A 13 -7.89 9.68 1.33
C PRO A 13 -7.65 8.54 2.33
N PRO A 14 -7.48 8.87 3.62
CA PRO A 14 -7.31 7.86 4.66
C PRO A 14 -8.61 7.09 4.90
N HIS A 15 -8.50 5.97 5.62
CA HIS A 15 -9.60 5.13 6.10
C HIS A 15 -10.44 4.43 5.02
N ILE A 16 -10.00 4.44 3.77
CA ILE A 16 -10.66 3.69 2.69
C ILE A 16 -9.68 2.78 1.96
N THR A 17 -10.17 1.64 1.48
CA THR A 17 -9.35 0.72 0.68
C THR A 17 -9.11 1.28 -0.73
N SER A 18 -8.02 0.83 -1.37
CA SER A 18 -7.78 1.12 -2.79
C SER A 18 -8.94 0.64 -3.68
N PHE A 19 -9.58 -0.49 -3.32
CA PHE A 19 -10.75 -1.01 -4.03
C PHE A 19 -12.01 -0.16 -3.82
N ALA A 20 -12.20 0.43 -2.64
CA ALA A 20 -13.31 1.37 -2.41
C ALA A 20 -13.21 2.59 -3.35
N CYS A 21 -12.00 3.09 -3.61
CA CYS A 21 -11.76 4.15 -4.59
C CYS A 21 -12.22 3.73 -6.00
N ILE A 22 -11.84 2.51 -6.42
CA ILE A 22 -12.26 1.94 -7.70
C ILE A 22 -13.79 1.88 -7.80
N ASN A 23 -14.46 1.38 -6.75
CA ASN A 23 -15.93 1.28 -6.74
C ASN A 23 -16.61 2.64 -6.80
N HIS A 24 -16.06 3.64 -6.11
CA HIS A 24 -16.58 5.01 -6.18
C HIS A 24 -16.46 5.58 -7.61
N ILE A 25 -15.30 5.41 -8.25
CA ILE A 25 -15.06 5.88 -9.62
C ILE A 25 -15.98 5.16 -10.61
N LYS A 26 -16.19 3.84 -10.46
CA LYS A 26 -17.12 3.06 -11.31
C LYS A 26 -18.54 3.64 -11.30
N LYS A 27 -19.03 4.05 -10.12
CA LYS A 27 -20.36 4.66 -9.98
C LYS A 27 -20.47 5.98 -10.75
N ILE A 28 -19.39 6.77 -10.78
CA ILE A 28 -19.35 8.04 -11.51
C ILE A 28 -19.31 7.81 -13.02
N ILE A 29 -18.48 6.88 -13.50
CA ILE A 29 -18.22 6.71 -14.94
C ILE A 29 -19.18 5.74 -15.66
N GLN A 30 -20.15 5.17 -14.94
CA GLN A 30 -21.17 4.22 -15.41
C GLN A 30 -20.60 2.84 -15.82
N GLU A 31 -21.28 1.77 -15.42
CA GLU A 31 -20.68 0.45 -15.12
C GLU A 31 -20.28 -0.47 -16.30
N LYS A 32 -19.67 0.03 -17.38
CA LYS A 32 -19.20 -0.85 -18.49
C LYS A 32 -17.73 -0.72 -18.84
N ILE A 33 -16.97 0.08 -18.10
CA ILE A 33 -15.55 0.36 -18.37
C ILE A 33 -14.67 -0.45 -17.41
N LYS A 34 -13.65 -1.12 -17.96
CA LYS A 34 -12.64 -1.83 -17.16
C LYS A 34 -11.81 -0.82 -16.36
N ILE A 35 -11.75 -0.98 -15.04
CA ILE A 35 -10.93 -0.15 -14.15
C ILE A 35 -10.05 -1.05 -13.28
N GLY A 36 -8.82 -0.63 -13.05
CA GLY A 36 -7.91 -1.22 -12.05
C GLY A 36 -6.98 -0.16 -11.46
N HIS A 37 -6.10 -0.55 -10.53
CA HIS A 37 -5.08 0.31 -9.96
C HIS A 37 -3.68 -0.32 -10.05
N ALA A 38 -2.63 0.49 -10.04
CA ALA A 38 -1.24 0.06 -10.17
C ALA A 38 -0.46 0.18 -8.85
N GLY A 39 -0.91 -0.56 -7.84
CA GLY A 39 -0.32 -0.56 -6.50
C GLY A 39 -1.41 -0.37 -5.44
N THR A 40 -1.42 -1.22 -4.42
CA THR A 40 -2.35 -1.11 -3.31
C THR A 40 -1.76 -0.18 -2.25
N LEU A 41 -2.55 0.79 -1.80
CA LEU A 41 -2.30 1.49 -0.54
C LEU A 41 -3.22 0.91 0.55
N ASP A 42 -2.63 0.70 1.73
CA ASP A 42 -3.36 0.27 2.92
C ASP A 42 -4.45 1.28 3.31
N PRO A 43 -5.49 0.85 4.04
CA PRO A 43 -6.60 1.74 4.39
C PRO A 43 -6.15 3.00 5.12
N PHE A 44 -5.19 2.90 6.05
CA PHE A 44 -4.69 4.04 6.83
C PHE A 44 -3.77 4.96 6.03
N ALA A 45 -3.13 4.46 4.97
CA ALA A 45 -2.21 5.22 4.16
C ALA A 45 -2.95 6.21 3.24
N THR A 46 -2.28 7.30 2.88
CA THR A 46 -2.73 8.30 1.92
C THR A 46 -1.70 8.48 0.82
N GLY A 47 -2.05 9.21 -0.25
CA GLY A 47 -1.11 9.55 -1.32
C GLY A 47 -1.48 8.93 -2.66
N LEU A 48 -0.50 8.83 -3.56
CA LEU A 48 -0.74 8.50 -4.96
C LEU A 48 -1.27 7.07 -5.15
N LEU A 49 -2.48 6.97 -5.69
CA LEU A 49 -3.09 5.76 -6.22
C LEU A 49 -3.34 5.93 -7.72
N ILE A 50 -2.55 5.25 -8.54
CA ILE A 50 -2.69 5.32 -10.00
C ILE A 50 -3.86 4.42 -10.42
N ILE A 51 -4.93 5.03 -10.92
CA ILE A 51 -6.12 4.34 -11.43
C ILE A 51 -6.04 4.27 -12.96
N ALA A 52 -6.14 3.07 -13.52
CA ALA A 52 -6.20 2.87 -14.96
C ALA A 52 -7.65 2.64 -15.40
N ILE A 53 -8.13 3.44 -16.34
CA ILE A 53 -9.50 3.42 -16.87
C ILE A 53 -9.46 3.01 -18.34
N GLY A 54 -10.21 1.97 -18.71
CA GLY A 54 -10.27 1.42 -20.06
C GLY A 54 -9.29 0.26 -20.31
N ARG A 55 -9.56 -0.51 -21.36
CA ARG A 55 -8.79 -1.72 -21.69
C ARG A 55 -7.34 -1.41 -22.04
N GLN A 56 -7.05 -0.29 -22.71
CA GLN A 56 -5.68 0.07 -23.10
C GLN A 56 -4.86 0.50 -21.88
N ALA A 57 -5.40 1.36 -21.00
CA ALA A 57 -4.70 1.78 -19.78
C ALA A 57 -4.45 0.60 -18.82
N THR A 58 -5.46 -0.26 -18.61
CA THR A 58 -5.35 -1.39 -17.65
C THR A 58 -4.32 -2.45 -18.04
N ARG A 59 -3.89 -2.50 -19.31
CA ARG A 59 -2.77 -3.36 -19.74
C ARG A 59 -1.43 -2.91 -19.17
N ASN A 60 -1.27 -1.62 -18.86
CA ASN A 60 -0.03 -1.06 -18.32
C ASN A 60 0.11 -1.22 -16.81
N ILE A 61 -0.92 -1.70 -16.10
CA ILE A 61 -0.89 -1.88 -14.63
C ILE A 61 0.32 -2.72 -14.20
N ARG A 62 0.63 -3.81 -14.92
CA ARG A 62 1.75 -4.68 -14.55
C ARG A 62 3.08 -3.95 -14.58
N TYR A 63 3.30 -3.10 -15.58
CA TYR A 63 4.52 -2.29 -15.70
C TYR A 63 4.55 -1.16 -14.66
N LEU A 64 3.44 -0.44 -14.48
CA LEU A 64 3.38 0.64 -13.49
C LEU A 64 3.62 0.11 -12.06
N SER A 65 3.15 -1.11 -11.76
CA SER A 65 3.41 -1.77 -10.48
C SER A 65 4.88 -2.16 -10.27
N THR A 66 5.75 -2.14 -11.28
CA THR A 66 7.20 -2.42 -11.12
C THR A 66 8.05 -1.17 -10.94
N LEU A 67 7.50 0.04 -11.15
CA LEU A 67 8.23 1.29 -10.95
C LEU A 67 8.64 1.48 -9.50
N ASP A 68 9.64 2.32 -9.24
CA ASP A 68 9.99 2.70 -7.86
C ASP A 68 8.86 3.50 -7.20
N LYS A 69 8.81 3.47 -5.87
CA LYS A 69 7.86 4.23 -5.07
C LYS A 69 8.58 4.88 -3.90
N GLU A 70 8.11 6.07 -3.56
CA GLU A 70 8.60 6.84 -2.43
C GLU A 70 7.49 6.99 -1.39
N TYR A 71 7.88 6.89 -0.11
CA TYR A 71 6.96 6.94 1.01
C TYR A 71 7.53 7.85 2.11
N ILE A 72 6.65 8.65 2.71
CA ILE A 72 6.91 9.32 3.97
C ILE A 72 6.20 8.52 5.05
N ALA A 73 6.97 8.00 6.02
CA ALA A 73 6.44 7.16 7.08
C ALA A 73 6.82 7.71 8.47
N LYS A 74 5.95 7.48 9.45
CA LYS A 74 6.22 7.72 10.86
C LYS A 74 6.00 6.42 11.62
N ALA A 75 7.01 5.98 12.36
CA ALA A 75 6.95 4.78 13.17
C ALA A 75 6.99 5.12 14.66
N LYS A 76 6.42 4.25 15.50
CA LYS A 76 6.51 4.32 16.96
C LYS A 76 7.46 3.23 17.45
N LEU A 77 8.53 3.63 18.12
CA LEU A 77 9.46 2.70 18.74
C LEU A 77 8.91 2.17 20.07
N GLY A 78 9.28 0.94 20.41
CA GLY A 78 8.89 0.31 21.68
C GLY A 78 7.49 -0.32 21.69
N GLU A 79 6.82 -0.40 20.54
CA GLU A 79 5.49 -0.99 20.43
C GLU A 79 5.40 -1.84 19.16
N LEU A 80 5.03 -3.11 19.32
CA LEU A 80 4.74 -4.02 18.21
C LEU A 80 3.24 -4.25 18.14
N ARG A 81 2.70 -4.27 16.92
CA ARG A 81 1.28 -4.53 16.65
C ARG A 81 1.14 -5.71 15.69
N ASN A 82 0.03 -6.43 15.77
CA ASN A 82 -0.21 -7.61 14.93
C ASN A 82 -0.29 -7.32 13.42
N THR A 83 -0.66 -6.10 13.02
CA THR A 83 -0.71 -5.64 11.61
C THR A 83 0.55 -4.90 11.17
N PHE A 84 1.52 -4.68 12.07
CA PHE A 84 2.69 -3.82 11.85
C PHE A 84 2.37 -2.36 11.46
N ASP A 85 1.15 -1.91 11.71
CA ASP A 85 0.72 -0.52 11.49
C ASP A 85 -0.11 0.00 12.66
N CYS A 86 -0.58 1.25 12.56
CA CYS A 86 -1.35 1.92 13.61
C CYS A 86 -2.78 1.39 13.80
N THR A 87 -3.26 0.47 12.95
CA THR A 87 -4.63 -0.06 12.98
C THR A 87 -4.76 -1.35 13.78
N GLY A 88 -3.65 -2.07 13.98
CA GLY A 88 -3.62 -3.32 14.73
C GLY A 88 -3.65 -3.15 16.24
N SER A 89 -3.82 -4.27 16.96
CA SER A 89 -3.70 -4.31 18.42
C SER A 89 -2.24 -4.48 18.85
N VAL A 90 -1.89 -3.91 20.00
CA VAL A 90 -0.56 -4.05 20.59
C VAL A 90 -0.34 -5.50 21.01
N THR A 91 0.74 -6.09 20.53
CA THR A 91 1.16 -7.46 20.89
C THR A 91 2.35 -7.46 21.84
N GLN A 92 3.17 -6.41 21.79
CA GLN A 92 4.34 -6.28 22.65
C GLN A 92 4.68 -4.81 22.90
N THR A 93 5.18 -4.53 24.10
CA THR A 93 5.79 -3.25 24.45
C THR A 93 7.21 -3.46 24.94
N MET A 94 8.09 -2.51 24.66
CA MET A 94 9.51 -2.55 25.02
C MET A 94 9.94 -1.16 25.52
N GLN A 95 10.88 -1.13 26.47
CA GLN A 95 11.48 0.12 26.90
C GLN A 95 12.35 0.70 25.79
N THR A 96 12.25 2.01 25.58
CA THR A 96 13.04 2.76 24.60
C THR A 96 14.12 3.62 25.26
N THR A 97 14.28 3.51 26.58
CA THR A 97 15.28 4.24 27.36
C THR A 97 16.68 3.97 26.81
N GLY A 98 17.45 5.04 26.59
CA GLY A 98 18.81 4.95 26.07
C GLY A 98 18.93 4.81 24.55
N ILE A 99 17.82 4.70 23.81
CA ILE A 99 17.86 4.77 22.34
C ILE A 99 18.09 6.22 21.91
N THR A 100 19.21 6.47 21.23
CA THR A 100 19.54 7.78 20.67
C THR A 100 19.20 7.87 19.19
N GLU A 101 19.09 9.09 18.66
CA GLU A 101 18.94 9.33 17.22
C GLU A 101 20.08 8.69 16.41
N LYS A 102 21.31 8.71 16.94
CA LYS A 102 22.48 8.08 16.31
C LYS A 102 22.27 6.57 16.14
N ASN A 103 21.73 5.89 17.17
CA ASN A 103 21.44 4.47 17.09
C ASN A 103 20.41 4.17 15.99
N LEU A 104 19.37 5.01 15.88
CA LEU A 104 18.33 4.85 14.86
C LEU A 104 18.87 5.05 13.45
N ARG A 105 19.65 6.11 13.23
CA ARG A 105 20.29 6.35 11.92
C ARG A 105 21.18 5.19 11.51
N GLN A 106 22.01 4.68 12.44
CA GLN A 106 22.88 3.55 12.16
C GLN A 106 22.09 2.28 11.83
N ALA A 107 21.01 2.00 12.57
CA ALA A 107 20.14 0.86 12.28
C ALA A 107 19.49 0.98 10.89
N ILE A 108 18.97 2.15 10.53
CA ILE A 108 18.40 2.41 9.20
C ILE A 108 19.45 2.21 8.10
N TYR A 109 20.65 2.77 8.27
CA TYR A 109 21.72 2.61 7.28
C TYR A 109 22.16 1.15 7.11
N SER A 110 22.13 0.35 8.19
CA SER A 110 22.50 -1.06 8.15
C SER A 110 21.56 -1.93 7.30
N LEU A 111 20.34 -1.47 7.01
CA LEU A 111 19.43 -2.13 6.08
C LEU A 111 19.93 -2.09 4.63
N GLY A 112 20.82 -1.14 4.31
CA GLY A 112 21.35 -0.95 2.96
C GLY A 112 20.28 -0.58 1.93
N SER A 113 20.64 -0.66 0.65
CA SER A 113 19.73 -0.42 -0.47
C SER A 113 18.94 -1.67 -0.90
N SER A 114 19.34 -2.85 -0.43
CA SER A 114 18.71 -4.12 -0.76
C SER A 114 18.87 -5.10 0.40
N TYR A 115 17.76 -5.66 0.86
CA TYR A 115 17.74 -6.72 1.85
C TYR A 115 16.57 -7.68 1.57
N LYS A 116 16.66 -8.90 2.08
CA LYS A 116 15.55 -9.87 1.98
C LYS A 116 14.48 -9.51 3.00
N GLN A 117 13.38 -8.93 2.53
CA GLN A 117 12.22 -8.63 3.35
C GLN A 117 11.25 -9.82 3.36
N VAL A 118 10.89 -10.30 4.55
CA VAL A 118 9.77 -11.22 4.71
C VAL A 118 8.49 -10.37 4.73
N PRO A 119 7.53 -10.61 3.81
CA PRO A 119 6.29 -9.86 3.78
C PRO A 119 5.46 -10.05 5.07
N PRO A 120 4.69 -9.04 5.50
CA PRO A 120 3.78 -9.19 6.63
C PRO A 120 2.64 -10.18 6.32
N ILE A 121 2.13 -10.82 7.38
CA ILE A 121 0.97 -11.72 7.30
C ILE A 121 -0.27 -10.94 6.83
N TYR A 122 -0.45 -9.70 7.30
CA TYR A 122 -1.47 -8.79 6.78
C TYR A 122 -1.04 -8.21 5.43
N SER A 123 -1.04 -9.02 4.37
CA SER A 123 -0.73 -8.59 3.02
C SER A 123 -1.61 -9.27 1.97
N ALA A 124 -1.75 -8.63 0.81
CA ALA A 124 -2.52 -9.15 -0.31
C ALA A 124 -1.81 -10.31 -1.07
N LEU A 125 -0.61 -10.72 -0.63
CA LEU A 125 0.07 -11.88 -1.19
C LEU A 125 -0.78 -13.13 -0.99
N LYS A 126 -0.69 -14.08 -1.92
CA LYS A 126 -1.46 -15.32 -1.84
C LYS A 126 -0.57 -16.48 -1.43
N HIS A 127 -1.04 -17.26 -0.47
CA HIS A 127 -0.51 -18.59 -0.17
C HIS A 127 -1.59 -19.62 -0.52
N GLN A 128 -1.26 -20.55 -1.43
CA GLN A 128 -2.21 -21.57 -1.93
C GLN A 128 -3.54 -21.00 -2.46
N GLY A 129 -3.51 -19.82 -3.07
CA GLY A 129 -4.71 -19.15 -3.62
C GLY A 129 -5.44 -18.24 -2.64
N THR A 130 -5.19 -18.35 -1.34
CA THR A 130 -5.80 -17.51 -0.29
C THR A 130 -4.90 -16.32 0.04
N PRO A 131 -5.41 -15.08 0.07
CA PRO A 131 -4.62 -13.93 0.53
C PRO A 131 -4.16 -14.09 1.99
N LEU A 132 -2.92 -13.71 2.32
CA LEU A 132 -2.33 -13.88 3.64
C LEU A 132 -3.15 -13.18 4.74
N TYR A 133 -3.75 -12.03 4.45
CA TYR A 133 -4.63 -11.33 5.41
C TYR A 133 -5.92 -12.09 5.77
N LYS A 134 -6.24 -13.19 5.08
CA LYS A 134 -7.41 -14.05 5.36
C LYS A 134 -7.04 -15.37 6.05
N LEU A 135 -5.75 -15.65 6.23
CA LEU A 135 -5.25 -16.81 6.97
C LEU A 135 -5.13 -16.47 8.45
#